data_AF-A0A930DD47-F1
#
_entry.id   AF-A0A930DD47-F1
#
_cell.length_a   1.000
_cell.length_b   1.000
_cell.length_c   1.000
_cell.angle_alpha   90.00
_cell.angle_beta   90.00
_cell.angle_gamma   90.00
#
_symmetry.space_group_name_H-M   'P 1'
#
loop_
_entity.id
_entity.type
_entity.pdbx_description
1 polymer ?
#
loop_
_entity_poly.entity_id
_entity_poly.type
_entity_poly.pdbx_seq_one_letter_code
_entity_poly.pdbx_strand_id
1 'polypeptide(L)'
;HLDCLSKRLVNKAKTNKAVKRTKSEYHFGVTNGKEIIELNPKLKQIGFINFTKQIAKQMKWYGKIFLPIIYLMNNRLVICKYDAK
;
A
#
# COMPACT_ATOMS: atom_id res chain seq x y z
N HIS A 1 -8.44 8.76 3.28
CA HIS A 1 -7.57 7.57 3.22
C HIS A 1 -6.84 7.58 1.88
N LEU A 2 -5.58 7.18 1.85
CA LEU A 2 -4.74 7.12 0.64
C LEU A 2 -4.49 5.65 0.31
N ASP A 3 -4.92 5.20 -0.88
CA ASP A 3 -4.56 3.89 -1.40
C ASP A 3 -3.15 3.96 -1.98
N CYS A 4 -2.26 3.14 -1.45
CA CYS A 4 -0.85 3.21 -1.73
C CYS A 4 -0.34 1.83 -2.14
N LEU A 5 0.45 1.85 -3.21
CA LEU A 5 1.19 0.66 -3.61
C LEU A 5 2.35 0.40 -2.67
N SER A 6 2.71 -0.89 -2.58
CA SER A 6 3.98 -1.24 -1.98
C SER A 6 5.13 -0.65 -2.79
N LYS A 7 6.17 -0.16 -2.09
CA LYS A 7 7.45 0.23 -2.72
C LYS A 7 7.98 -0.82 -3.72
N ARG A 8 7.76 -2.11 -3.45
CA ARG A 8 8.21 -3.21 -4.32
C ARG A 8 7.42 -3.34 -5.63
N LEU A 9 6.26 -2.70 -5.74
CA LEU A 9 5.40 -2.74 -6.90
C LEU A 9 5.38 -1.44 -7.71
N VAL A 10 6.12 -0.41 -7.29
CA VAL A 10 6.19 0.88 -8.00
C VAL A 10 6.62 0.66 -9.46
N ASN A 11 7.67 -0.12 -9.67
CA ASN A 11 8.17 -0.48 -11.01
C ASN A 11 7.30 -1.53 -11.74
N LYS A 12 6.21 -1.99 -11.13
CA LYS A 12 5.24 -2.93 -11.72
C LYS A 12 3.88 -2.27 -11.94
N ALA A 13 3.85 -0.95 -12.13
CA ALA A 13 2.62 -0.18 -12.30
C ALA A 13 1.63 -0.78 -13.31
N LYS A 14 2.14 -1.26 -14.46
CA LYS A 14 1.32 -1.86 -15.52
C LYS A 14 0.65 -3.20 -15.15
N THR A 15 1.02 -3.83 -14.02
CA THR A 15 0.28 -5.00 -13.51
C THR A 15 -0.97 -4.60 -12.73
N ASN A 16 -1.10 -3.34 -12.30
CA ASN A 16 -2.27 -2.84 -11.58
C ASN A 16 -3.42 -2.53 -12.55
N LYS A 17 -4.60 -3.08 -12.28
CA LYS A 17 -5.80 -2.88 -13.12
C LYS A 17 -6.18 -1.40 -13.31
N ALA A 18 -5.89 -0.53 -12.34
CA ALA A 18 -6.24 0.88 -12.38
C ALA A 18 -5.48 1.68 -13.46
N VAL A 19 -4.23 1.32 -13.75
CA VAL A 19 -3.35 2.08 -14.67
C VAL A 19 -2.84 1.27 -15.86
N LYS A 20 -3.11 -0.05 -15.92
CA LYS A 20 -2.62 -0.93 -17.00
C LYS A 20 -3.02 -0.52 -18.41
N ARG A 21 -4.12 0.24 -18.57
CA ARG A 21 -4.65 0.73 -19.85
C ARG A 21 -4.44 2.22 -20.06
N THR A 22 -3.67 2.87 -19.21
CA THR A 22 -3.38 4.31 -19.31
C THR A 22 -1.90 4.54 -19.56
N LYS A 23 -1.52 5.77 -19.89
CA LYS A 23 -0.11 6.22 -19.91
C LYS A 23 0.42 6.53 -18.49
N SER A 24 -0.40 6.38 -17.46
CA SER A 24 -0.01 6.68 -16.08
C SER A 24 1.01 5.67 -15.55
N GLU A 25 1.86 6.17 -14.65
CA GLU A 25 2.85 5.40 -13.91
C GLU A 25 2.69 5.66 -12.41
N TYR A 26 3.12 4.71 -11.59
CA TYR A 26 3.30 4.98 -10.17
C TYR A 26 4.75 5.38 -9.96
N HIS A 27 4.96 6.60 -9.46
CA HIS A 27 6.30 7.09 -9.11
C HIS A 27 6.62 6.91 -7.63
N PHE A 28 5.63 6.47 -6.84
CA PHE A 28 5.73 6.43 -5.40
C PHE A 28 4.99 5.22 -4.84
N GLY A 29 5.57 4.64 -3.80
CA GLY A 29 4.99 3.57 -3.00
C GLY A 29 5.41 3.74 -1.56
N VAL A 30 4.67 3.10 -0.65
CA VAL A 30 4.89 3.22 0.79
C VAL A 30 5.26 1.89 1.40
N THR A 31 6.00 1.90 2.50
CA THR A 31 6.22 0.72 3.35
C THR A 31 5.16 0.66 4.43
N ASN A 32 4.98 1.77 5.15
CA ASN A 32 4.07 1.87 6.29
C ASN A 32 3.32 3.21 6.33
N GLY A 33 3.59 4.14 5.41
CA GLY A 33 2.91 5.43 5.32
C GLY A 33 3.71 6.61 5.85
N LYS A 34 4.80 6.38 6.59
CA LYS A 34 5.70 7.46 7.05
C LYS A 34 6.25 8.28 5.88
N GLU A 35 6.48 7.62 4.76
CA GLU A 35 6.98 8.26 3.55
C GLU A 35 6.03 9.36 3.02
N ILE A 36 4.73 9.26 3.30
CA ILE A 36 3.74 10.28 2.93
C ILE A 36 3.85 11.50 3.86
N ILE A 37 4.12 11.27 5.14
CA ILE A 37 4.33 12.35 6.12
C ILE A 37 5.61 13.12 5.80
N GLU A 38 6.67 12.41 5.42
CA GLU A 38 7.94 13.02 4.98
C GLU A 38 7.76 13.90 3.74
N LEU A 39 6.92 13.46 2.79
CA LEU A 39 6.59 14.25 1.59
C LEU A 39 5.71 15.47 1.91
N ASN A 40 4.78 15.34 2.86
CA ASN A 40 3.91 16.43 3.26
C ASN A 40 3.71 16.41 4.79
N PRO A 41 4.50 17.20 5.54
CA PRO A 41 4.45 17.24 6.99
C PRO A 41 3.10 17.71 7.56
N LYS A 42 2.24 18.35 6.76
CA LYS A 42 0.87 18.70 7.15
C LYS A 42 -0.06 17.48 7.25
N LEU A 43 0.33 16.34 6.68
CA LEU A 43 -0.38 15.08 6.85
C LEU A 43 0.10 14.39 8.13
N LYS A 44 -0.83 14.11 9.04
CA LYS A 44 -0.58 13.25 10.20
C LYS A 44 -1.17 11.88 9.94
N GLN A 45 -0.33 10.85 9.93
CA GLN A 45 -0.81 9.47 9.82
C GLN A 45 -1.50 9.06 11.13
N ILE A 46 -2.76 8.65 11.03
CA ILE A 46 -3.59 8.19 12.15
C ILE A 46 -3.91 6.69 12.06
N GLY A 47 -3.53 6.04 10.95
CA GLY A 47 -3.75 4.61 10.78
C GLY A 47 -3.06 4.02 9.56
N PHE A 48 -2.99 2.70 9.52
CA PHE A 48 -2.38 1.93 8.45
C PHE A 48 -3.03 0.56 8.34
N ILE A 49 -3.43 0.17 7.14
CA ILE A 49 -3.95 -1.17 6.85
C ILE A 49 -3.08 -1.82 5.79
N ASN A 50 -2.54 -2.99 6.14
CA ASN A 50 -2.03 -3.96 5.18
C ASN A 50 -3.02 -5.13 5.12
N PHE A 51 -3.61 -5.35 3.95
CA PHE A 51 -4.67 -6.34 3.75
C PHE A 51 -4.22 -7.79 3.93
N THR A 52 -2.92 -8.06 4.04
CA THR A 52 -2.40 -9.42 4.23
C THR A 52 -2.95 -10.09 5.49
N LYS A 53 -3.20 -9.35 6.57
CA LYS A 53 -3.80 -9.91 7.79
C LYS A 53 -5.24 -10.36 7.56
N GLN A 54 -6.02 -9.64 6.74
CA GLN A 54 -7.38 -10.03 6.38
C GLN A 54 -7.36 -11.23 5.42
N ILE A 55 -6.48 -11.22 4.41
CA ILE A 55 -6.29 -12.36 3.50
C ILE A 55 -5.91 -13.63 4.28
N ALA A 56 -5.02 -13.52 5.26
CA ALA A 56 -4.57 -14.65 6.08
C ALA A 56 -5.73 -15.35 6.82
N LYS A 57 -6.78 -14.62 7.21
CA LYS A 57 -7.96 -15.19 7.87
C LYS A 57 -8.79 -16.07 6.95
N GLN A 58 -8.78 -15.78 5.64
CA GLN A 58 -9.54 -16.51 4.62
C GLN A 58 -8.71 -17.61 3.95
N MET A 59 -7.43 -17.72 4.29
CA MET A 59 -6.48 -18.60 3.62
C MET A 59 -6.34 -19.95 4.34
N LYS A 60 -6.37 -21.05 3.59
CA LYS A 60 -6.07 -22.39 4.11
C LYS A 60 -4.62 -22.46 4.61
N TRP A 61 -4.34 -23.42 5.50
CA TRP A 61 -3.05 -23.53 6.18
C TRP A 61 -1.85 -23.58 5.22
N TYR A 62 -1.93 -24.32 4.12
CA TYR A 62 -0.84 -24.44 3.14
C TYR A 62 -0.57 -23.12 2.40
N GLY A 63 -1.58 -22.27 2.21
CA GLY A 63 -1.39 -20.96 1.58
C GLY A 63 -0.62 -20.00 2.46
N LYS A 64 -0.62 -20.21 3.79
CA LYS A 64 0.03 -19.32 4.75
C LYS A 64 1.53 -19.21 4.54
N ILE A 65 2.17 -20.20 3.90
CA ILE A 65 3.59 -20.15 3.53
C ILE A 65 3.93 -18.95 2.63
N PHE A 66 2.97 -18.46 1.85
CA PHE A 66 3.15 -17.32 0.95
C PHE A 66 2.87 -15.96 1.61
N LEU A 67 2.40 -15.92 2.87
CA LEU A 67 2.07 -14.67 3.56
C LEU A 67 3.22 -13.65 3.60
N PRO A 68 4.51 -14.04 3.78
CA PRO A 68 5.61 -13.08 3.73
C PRO A 68 5.70 -12.37 2.37
N ILE A 69 5.55 -13.11 1.27
CA ILE A 69 5.58 -12.55 -0.09
C ILE A 69 4.36 -11.64 -0.31
N ILE A 70 3.17 -12.12 0.09
CA ILE A 70 1.93 -11.34 -0.03
C ILE A 70 2.04 -10.04 0.77
N TYR A 71 2.51 -10.06 2.02
CA TYR A 71 2.74 -8.86 2.83
C TYR A 71 3.57 -7.79 2.12
N LEU A 72 4.61 -8.23 1.41
CA LEU A 72 5.55 -7.36 0.73
C LEU A 72 4.98 -6.78 -0.57
N MET A 73 4.05 -7.50 -1.22
CA MET A 73 3.45 -7.11 -2.49
C MET A 73 2.06 -6.49 -2.35
N ASN A 74 1.39 -6.61 -1.21
CA ASN A 74 0.01 -6.14 -1.11
C ASN A 74 -0.12 -4.61 -1.15
N ASN A 75 -1.30 -4.15 -1.57
CA ASN A 75 -1.70 -2.76 -1.43
C ASN A 75 -1.82 -2.38 0.05
N ARG A 76 -1.68 -1.09 0.31
CA ARG A 76 -1.62 -0.51 1.65
C ARG A 76 -2.56 0.68 1.69
N LEU A 77 -3.42 0.71 2.69
CA LEU A 77 -4.28 1.86 2.94
C LEU A 77 -3.67 2.69 4.06
N VAL A 78 -3.16 3.87 3.71
CA VAL A 78 -2.64 4.83 4.70
C VAL A 78 -3.77 5.77 5.10
N ILE A 79 -4.00 5.92 6.40
CA ILE A 79 -5.04 6.78 6.93
C ILE A 79 -4.37 8.02 7.49
N CYS A 80 -4.61 9.16 6.85
CA CYS A 80 -4.06 10.44 7.27
C CYS A 80 -5.19 11.41 7.63
N LYS A 81 -4.90 12.26 8.63
CA LYS A 81 -5.63 13.49 8.90
C LYS A 81 -4.79 14.64 8.36
N TYR A 82 -5.44 15.60 7.71
CA TYR A 82 -4.78 16.83 7.30
C TYR A 82 -4.82 17.81 8.47
N ASP A 83 -3.66 18.34 8.84
CA ASP A 83 -3.58 19.48 9.76
C ASP A 83 -3.65 20.76 8.94
N ALA A 84 -4.75 21.49 9.10
CA ALA A 84 -5.00 22.75 8.40
C ALA A 84 -4.40 23.96 9.13
N LYS A 85 -3.77 23.74 10.28
CA LYS A 85 -3.09 24.78 11.06
C LYS A 85 -1.73 25.13 10.50
#